data_AF-A0A0F9FET7-F1
#
_entry.id   AF-A0A0F9FET7-F1
#
_cell.length_a   1.000
_cell.length_b   1.000
_cell.length_c   1.000
_cell.angle_alpha   90.00
_cell.angle_beta   90.00
_cell.angle_gamma   90.00
#
_symmetry.space_group_name_H-M   'P 1'
#
loop_
_entity.id
_entity.type
_entity.pdbx_description
1 polymer ?
#
loop_
_entity_poly.entity_id
_entity_poly.type
_entity_poly.pdbx_seq_one_letter_code
_entity_poly.pdbx_strand_id
1 'polypeptide(L)'
;SQTQAGLTFAAQQQESLLGIERTNAEALARQQQVNALLIQQQEQAFQRQQLESRLGEERRIRAEERERERQANINQLRAERQATFSQLLASGDQARAVMFALGFGPENDIFNVRAQSLGTTIQELKGARQLEITTETALSRILDRTVDISREGVRGLGTAISSARAFVQGGADVQTLLSSAFGVGSLREGEQPGISQARLTELIAQVVPRGVL
;
A
#
# COMPACT_ATOMS: atom_id res chain seq x y z
N SER A 1 -32.14 -74.35 -70.03
CA SER A 1 -30.77 -74.92 -69.94
C SER A 1 -29.78 -73.77 -69.94
N GLN A 2 -29.32 -73.34 -68.76
CA GLN A 2 -28.21 -72.38 -68.68
C GLN A 2 -26.92 -73.13 -69.04
N THR A 3 -26.17 -72.60 -70.00
CA THR A 3 -24.91 -73.20 -70.45
C THR A 3 -23.86 -73.05 -69.35
N GLN A 4 -22.97 -74.03 -69.24
CA GLN A 4 -21.89 -74.08 -68.23
C GLN A 4 -21.05 -72.79 -68.21
N ALA A 5 -20.87 -72.15 -69.38
CA ALA A 5 -20.19 -70.87 -69.54
C ALA A 5 -20.93 -69.66 -68.91
N GLY A 6 -22.27 -69.68 -68.87
CA GLY A 6 -23.08 -68.63 -68.25
C GLY A 6 -23.04 -68.69 -66.72
N LEU A 7 -22.95 -69.89 -66.14
CA LEU A 7 -22.79 -70.10 -64.70
C LEU A 7 -21.40 -69.66 -64.21
N THR A 8 -20.33 -69.94 -64.98
CA THR A 8 -18.97 -69.49 -64.65
C THR A 8 -18.81 -67.97 -64.77
N PHE A 9 -19.46 -67.35 -65.75
CA PHE A 9 -19.43 -65.89 -65.90
C PHE A 9 -20.19 -65.18 -64.77
N ALA A 10 -21.38 -65.69 -64.40
CA ALA A 10 -22.14 -65.17 -63.27
C ALA A 10 -21.37 -65.30 -61.93
N ALA A 11 -20.69 -66.43 -61.70
CA ALA A 11 -19.85 -66.64 -60.53
C ALA A 11 -18.65 -65.67 -60.48
N GLN A 12 -17.94 -65.47 -61.60
CA GLN A 12 -16.86 -64.48 -61.69
C GLN A 12 -17.35 -63.04 -61.50
N GLN A 13 -18.51 -62.71 -62.04
CA GLN A 13 -19.12 -61.39 -61.89
C GLN A 13 -19.48 -61.13 -60.42
N GLN A 14 -20.02 -62.14 -59.73
CA GLN A 14 -20.37 -62.10 -58.31
C GLN A 14 -19.12 -62.01 -57.41
N GLU A 15 -18.05 -62.74 -57.72
CA GLU A 15 -16.76 -62.60 -57.04
C GLU A 15 -16.14 -61.20 -57.22
N SER A 16 -16.25 -60.62 -58.43
CA SER A 16 -15.76 -59.26 -58.67
C SER A 16 -16.53 -58.20 -57.89
N LEU A 17 -17.87 -58.35 -57.78
CA LEU A 17 -18.72 -57.45 -57.02
C LEU A 17 -18.42 -57.54 -55.51
N LEU A 18 -18.28 -58.75 -54.97
CA LEU A 18 -17.86 -58.98 -53.58
C LEU A 18 -16.45 -58.43 -53.31
N GLY A 19 -15.56 -58.53 -54.29
CA GLY A 19 -14.24 -57.91 -54.26
C GLY A 19 -14.33 -56.40 -54.11
N ILE A 20 -15.09 -55.74 -54.99
CA ILE A 20 -15.32 -54.28 -54.97
C ILE A 20 -15.98 -53.83 -53.66
N GLU A 21 -16.97 -54.59 -53.16
CA GLU A 21 -17.62 -54.30 -51.87
C GLU A 21 -16.65 -54.34 -50.70
N ARG A 22 -15.73 -55.32 -50.66
CA ARG A 22 -14.67 -55.40 -49.63
C ARG A 22 -13.73 -54.21 -49.71
N THR A 23 -13.26 -53.85 -50.91
CA THR A 23 -12.36 -52.69 -51.08
C THR A 23 -13.04 -51.38 -50.66
N ASN A 24 -14.32 -51.21 -51.01
CA ASN A 24 -15.11 -50.04 -50.62
C ASN A 24 -15.34 -49.99 -49.09
N ALA A 25 -15.61 -51.13 -48.45
CA ALA A 25 -15.78 -51.21 -47.01
C ALA A 25 -14.47 -50.87 -46.26
N GLU A 26 -13.33 -51.35 -46.74
CA GLU A 26 -12.02 -51.01 -46.18
C GLU A 26 -11.64 -49.54 -46.39
N ALA A 27 -12.00 -48.95 -47.54
CA ALA A 27 -11.79 -47.54 -47.81
C ALA A 27 -12.65 -46.66 -46.88
N LEU A 28 -13.92 -47.04 -46.67
CA LEU A 28 -14.82 -46.37 -45.75
C LEU A 28 -14.33 -46.46 -44.30
N ALA A 29 -13.89 -47.64 -43.85
CA ALA A 29 -13.34 -47.83 -42.51
C ALA A 29 -12.09 -46.97 -42.27
N ARG A 30 -11.18 -46.89 -43.25
CA ARG A 30 -10.01 -45.99 -43.19
C ARG A 30 -10.42 -44.52 -43.12
N GLN A 31 -11.41 -44.11 -43.92
CA GLN A 31 -11.92 -42.75 -43.89
C GLN A 31 -12.56 -42.38 -42.54
N GLN A 32 -13.32 -43.30 -41.95
CA GLN A 32 -13.91 -43.13 -40.61
C GLN A 32 -12.85 -43.00 -39.53
N GLN A 33 -11.77 -43.80 -39.57
CA GLN A 33 -10.66 -43.69 -38.64
C GLN A 33 -9.93 -42.35 -38.73
N VAL A 34 -9.65 -41.87 -39.95
CA VAL A 34 -9.02 -40.56 -40.16
C VAL A 34 -9.91 -39.43 -39.63
N ASN A 35 -11.22 -39.48 -39.92
CA ASN A 35 -12.17 -38.50 -39.40
C ASN A 35 -12.26 -38.53 -37.87
N ALA A 36 -12.29 -39.71 -37.26
CA ALA A 36 -12.30 -39.84 -35.81
C ALA A 36 -11.04 -39.24 -35.15
N LEU A 37 -9.86 -39.51 -35.72
CA LEU A 37 -8.61 -38.92 -35.26
C LEU A 37 -8.59 -37.39 -35.43
N LEU A 38 -9.13 -36.88 -36.54
CA LEU A 38 -9.23 -35.44 -36.79
C LEU A 38 -10.14 -34.76 -35.75
N ILE A 39 -11.32 -35.33 -35.49
CA ILE A 39 -12.25 -34.83 -34.47
C ILE A 39 -11.58 -34.84 -33.10
N GLN A 40 -10.91 -35.93 -32.73
CA GLN A 40 -10.20 -36.04 -31.45
C GLN A 40 -9.10 -34.97 -31.31
N GLN A 41 -8.33 -34.70 -32.37
CA GLN A 41 -7.31 -33.63 -32.33
C GLN A 41 -7.94 -32.24 -32.19
N GLN A 42 -9.04 -31.98 -32.90
CA GLN A 42 -9.78 -30.72 -32.80
C GLN A 42 -10.35 -30.51 -31.39
N GLU A 43 -10.92 -31.55 -30.79
CA GLU A 43 -11.41 -31.50 -29.40
C GLU A 43 -10.28 -31.21 -28.41
N GLN A 44 -9.12 -31.85 -28.56
CA GLN A 44 -7.97 -31.56 -27.70
C GLN A 44 -7.46 -30.13 -27.86
N ALA A 45 -7.39 -29.61 -29.10
CA ALA A 45 -6.97 -28.24 -29.37
C ALA A 45 -7.96 -27.24 -28.75
N PHE A 46 -9.26 -27.48 -28.91
CA PHE A 46 -10.31 -26.66 -28.33
C PHE A 46 -10.25 -26.65 -26.79
N GLN A 47 -10.05 -27.82 -26.16
CA GLN A 47 -9.88 -27.93 -24.71
C GLN A 47 -8.65 -27.16 -24.21
N ARG A 48 -7.51 -27.25 -24.91
CA ARG A 48 -6.31 -26.47 -24.57
C ARG A 48 -6.56 -24.97 -24.67
N GLN A 49 -7.20 -24.53 -25.76
CA GLN A 49 -7.52 -23.12 -25.97
C GLN A 49 -8.48 -22.58 -24.89
N GLN A 50 -9.47 -23.37 -24.48
CA GLN A 50 -10.35 -23.01 -23.36
C GLN A 50 -9.57 -22.89 -22.04
N LEU A 51 -8.66 -23.83 -21.74
CA LEU A 51 -7.84 -23.79 -20.53
C LEU A 51 -6.92 -22.57 -20.51
N GLU A 52 -6.25 -22.28 -21.63
CA GLU A 52 -5.40 -21.09 -21.76
C GLU A 52 -6.19 -19.79 -21.57
N SER A 53 -7.39 -19.72 -22.15
CA SER A 53 -8.29 -18.57 -21.99
C SER A 53 -8.69 -18.38 -20.52
N ARG A 54 -9.09 -19.45 -19.83
CA ARG A 54 -9.43 -19.42 -18.39
C ARG A 54 -8.23 -19.01 -17.53
N LEU A 55 -7.05 -19.54 -17.79
CA LEU A 55 -5.83 -19.17 -17.06
C LEU A 55 -5.44 -17.71 -17.30
N GLY A 56 -5.60 -17.22 -18.52
CA GLY A 56 -5.38 -15.81 -18.87
C GLY A 56 -6.35 -14.89 -18.15
N GLU A 57 -7.63 -15.26 -18.13
CA GLU A 57 -8.69 -14.51 -17.43
C GLU A 57 -8.47 -14.52 -15.91
N GLU A 58 -8.18 -15.67 -15.32
CA GLU A 58 -7.89 -15.80 -13.89
C GLU A 58 -6.67 -14.96 -13.48
N ARG A 59 -5.62 -14.93 -14.30
CA ARG A 59 -4.46 -14.05 -14.07
C ARG A 59 -4.83 -12.56 -14.12
N ARG A 60 -5.71 -12.17 -15.03
CA ARG A 60 -6.21 -10.78 -15.13
C ARG A 60 -7.03 -10.41 -13.89
N ILE A 61 -7.96 -11.27 -13.49
CA ILE A 61 -8.79 -11.07 -12.29
C ILE A 61 -7.90 -10.93 -11.05
N ARG A 62 -6.96 -11.86 -10.84
CA ARG A 62 -6.01 -11.80 -9.70
C ARG A 62 -5.10 -10.56 -9.73
N ALA A 63 -4.77 -10.04 -10.91
CA ALA A 63 -4.01 -8.80 -11.02
C ALA A 63 -4.88 -7.58 -10.65
N GLU A 64 -6.12 -7.56 -11.11
CA GLU A 64 -7.08 -6.51 -10.78
C GLU A 64 -7.47 -6.51 -9.30
N GLU A 65 -7.69 -7.69 -8.70
CA GLU A 65 -7.96 -7.83 -7.26
C GLU A 65 -6.80 -7.30 -6.42
N ARG A 66 -5.55 -7.68 -6.75
CA ARG A 66 -4.37 -7.14 -6.05
C ARG A 66 -4.26 -5.62 -6.18
N GLU A 67 -4.59 -5.06 -7.33
CA GLU A 67 -4.56 -3.62 -7.52
C GLU A 67 -5.68 -2.91 -6.73
N ARG A 68 -6.88 -3.50 -6.67
CA ARG A 68 -7.98 -3.00 -5.82
C ARG A 68 -7.62 -3.06 -4.35
N GLU A 69 -7.04 -4.16 -3.88
CA GLU A 69 -6.55 -4.31 -2.51
C GLU A 69 -5.46 -3.29 -2.19
N ARG A 70 -4.50 -3.10 -3.11
CA ARG A 70 -3.45 -2.07 -2.98
C ARG A 70 -4.07 -0.69 -2.84
N GLN A 71 -5.04 -0.34 -3.69
CA GLN A 71 -5.70 0.95 -3.64
C GLN A 71 -6.53 1.15 -2.36
N ALA A 72 -7.20 0.09 -1.88
CA ALA A 72 -7.93 0.11 -0.62
C ALA A 72 -6.98 0.35 0.57
N ASN A 73 -5.83 -0.35 0.60
CA ASN A 73 -4.79 -0.17 1.61
C ASN A 73 -4.19 1.25 1.59
N ILE A 74 -3.99 1.83 0.40
CA ILE A 74 -3.54 3.23 0.27
C ILE A 74 -4.57 4.20 0.84
N ASN A 75 -5.86 3.99 0.56
CA ASN A 75 -6.93 4.84 1.08
C ASN A 75 -7.06 4.72 2.60
N GLN A 76 -6.96 3.50 3.12
CA GLN A 76 -6.94 3.24 4.56
C GLN A 76 -5.74 3.94 5.23
N LEU A 77 -4.55 3.83 4.65
CA LEU A 77 -3.34 4.50 5.16
C LEU A 77 -3.54 6.03 5.25
N ARG A 78 -4.18 6.64 4.25
CA ARG A 78 -4.50 8.07 4.25
C ARG A 78 -5.49 8.43 5.36
N ALA A 79 -6.53 7.62 5.56
CA ALA A 79 -7.52 7.84 6.61
C ALA A 79 -6.91 7.69 8.01
N GLU A 80 -6.12 6.64 8.23
CA GLU A 80 -5.40 6.42 9.49
C GLU A 80 -4.45 7.59 9.79
N ARG A 81 -3.72 8.08 8.78
CA ARG A 81 -2.84 9.24 8.95
C ARG A 81 -3.60 10.50 9.35
N GLN A 82 -4.77 10.76 8.74
CA GLN A 82 -5.63 11.89 9.13
C GLN A 82 -6.18 11.73 10.55
N ALA A 83 -6.54 10.50 10.96
CA ALA A 83 -7.00 10.22 12.31
C ALA A 83 -5.88 10.44 13.34
N THR A 84 -4.67 9.94 13.10
CA THR A 84 -3.50 10.17 13.97
C THR A 84 -3.17 11.64 14.09
N PHE A 85 -3.18 12.39 12.99
CA PHE A 85 -2.97 13.85 13.04
C PHE A 85 -4.03 14.55 13.90
N SER A 86 -5.30 14.18 13.75
CA SER A 86 -6.40 14.74 14.53
C SER A 86 -6.29 14.41 16.02
N GLN A 87 -5.83 13.20 16.35
CA GLN A 87 -5.55 12.78 17.73
C GLN A 87 -4.38 13.57 18.33
N LEU A 88 -3.31 13.79 17.57
CA LEU A 88 -2.18 14.62 18.01
C LEU A 88 -2.62 16.06 18.30
N LEU A 89 -3.43 16.66 17.42
CA LEU A 89 -4.02 17.98 17.67
C LEU A 89 -4.91 18.01 18.92
N ALA A 90 -5.78 17.00 19.09
CA ALA A 90 -6.68 16.90 20.24
C ALA A 90 -5.93 16.69 21.57
N SER A 91 -4.76 16.04 21.54
CA SER A 91 -3.90 15.84 22.71
C SER A 91 -3.19 17.12 23.18
N GLY A 92 -3.18 18.18 22.35
CA GLY A 92 -2.44 19.42 22.61
C GLY A 92 -0.96 19.36 22.21
N ASP A 93 -0.46 18.23 21.71
CA ASP A 93 0.93 18.08 21.25
C ASP A 93 1.13 18.70 19.84
N GLN A 94 1.02 20.03 19.75
CA GLN A 94 1.03 20.78 18.50
C GLN A 94 2.34 20.65 17.71
N ALA A 95 3.50 20.67 18.35
CA ALA A 95 4.79 20.53 17.68
C ALA A 95 4.94 19.13 17.05
N ARG A 96 4.56 18.07 17.77
CA ARG A 96 4.53 16.70 17.24
C ARG A 96 3.51 16.56 16.11
N ALA A 97 2.34 17.17 16.25
CA ALA A 97 1.31 17.19 15.20
C ALA A 97 1.83 17.86 13.92
N VAL A 98 2.52 19.00 14.02
CA VAL A 98 3.15 19.70 12.89
C VAL A 98 4.19 18.81 12.23
N MET A 99 5.12 18.25 13.01
CA MET A 99 6.16 17.38 12.46
C MET A 99 5.57 16.17 11.74
N PHE A 100 4.58 15.51 12.35
CA PHE A 100 3.86 14.42 11.71
C PHE A 100 3.19 14.85 10.40
N ALA A 101 2.56 16.02 10.38
CA ALA A 101 1.92 16.57 9.19
C ALA A 101 2.91 16.86 8.06
N LEU A 102 4.11 17.34 8.39
CA LEU A 102 5.24 17.56 7.47
C LEU A 102 5.93 16.26 7.04
N GLY A 103 5.58 15.12 7.65
CA GLY A 103 6.15 13.83 7.33
C GLY A 103 7.43 13.50 8.11
N PHE A 104 7.62 14.11 9.28
CA PHE A 104 8.75 13.91 10.17
C PHE A 104 8.32 13.20 11.46
N GLY A 105 9.31 12.74 12.22
CA GLY A 105 9.11 12.11 13.52
C GLY A 105 8.81 10.60 13.46
N PRO A 106 8.97 9.92 14.61
CA PRO A 106 8.86 8.46 14.68
C PRO A 106 7.45 7.96 14.38
N GLU A 107 6.42 8.74 14.70
CA GLU A 107 5.04 8.42 14.35
C GLU A 107 4.86 8.35 12.84
N ASN A 108 5.57 9.18 12.05
CA ASN A 108 5.47 9.16 10.59
C ASN A 108 6.30 8.06 9.94
N ASP A 109 7.37 7.57 10.58
CA ASP A 109 8.22 6.49 10.05
C ASP A 109 7.43 5.20 9.83
N ILE A 110 6.51 4.87 10.73
CA ILE A 110 5.61 3.71 10.60
C ILE A 110 4.78 3.82 9.31
N PHE A 111 4.22 5.00 9.05
CA PHE A 111 3.45 5.23 7.84
C PHE A 111 4.36 5.21 6.60
N ASN A 112 5.57 5.78 6.68
CA ASN A 112 6.53 5.81 5.56
C ASN A 112 6.89 4.40 5.09
N VAL A 113 7.19 3.49 6.01
CA VAL A 113 7.49 2.08 5.69
C VAL A 113 6.30 1.41 5.01
N ARG A 114 5.08 1.63 5.54
CA ARG A 114 3.86 1.06 4.95
C ARG A 114 3.54 1.65 3.58
N ALA A 115 3.74 2.95 3.38
CA ALA A 115 3.59 3.60 2.07
C ALA A 115 4.56 3.00 1.03
N GLN A 116 5.84 2.84 1.40
CA GLN A 116 6.85 2.24 0.54
C GLN A 116 6.48 0.81 0.13
N SER A 117 5.97 -0.01 1.05
CA SER A 117 5.51 -1.37 0.73
C SER A 117 4.35 -1.41 -0.27
N LEU A 118 3.56 -0.33 -0.37
CA LEU A 118 2.43 -0.18 -1.29
C LEU A 118 2.83 0.49 -2.62
N GLY A 119 4.12 0.81 -2.80
CA GLY A 119 4.63 1.53 -3.97
C GLY A 119 4.19 2.99 -4.02
N THR A 120 3.98 3.63 -2.86
CA THR A 120 3.60 5.03 -2.77
C THR A 120 4.47 5.78 -1.75
N THR A 121 4.39 7.10 -1.75
CA THR A 121 5.11 7.96 -0.82
C THR A 121 4.13 8.80 -0.03
N ILE A 122 4.44 9.05 1.23
CA ILE A 122 3.67 9.97 2.05
C ILE A 122 3.96 11.39 1.61
N GLN A 123 2.90 12.12 1.32
CA GLN A 123 2.95 13.55 1.06
C GLN A 123 2.62 14.31 2.34
N GLU A 124 3.08 15.54 2.47
CA GLU A 124 2.68 16.43 3.56
C GLU A 124 1.13 16.54 3.64
N LEU A 125 0.59 16.62 4.86
CA LEU A 125 -0.86 16.85 5.02
C LEU A 125 -1.22 18.25 4.51
N LYS A 126 -2.43 18.41 4.00
CA LYS A 126 -2.94 19.70 3.55
C LYS A 126 -2.91 20.69 4.72
N GLY A 127 -2.25 21.83 4.52
CA GLY A 127 -2.11 22.87 5.54
C GLY A 127 -0.96 22.65 6.54
N ALA A 128 -0.16 21.59 6.40
CA ALA A 128 0.99 21.33 7.29
C ALA A 128 1.96 22.52 7.35
N ARG A 129 2.32 23.10 6.20
CA ARG A 129 3.19 24.28 6.09
C ARG A 129 2.61 25.52 6.75
N GLN A 130 1.30 25.72 6.66
CA GLN A 130 0.66 26.85 7.33
C GLN A 130 0.65 26.65 8.86
N LEU A 131 0.43 25.41 9.31
CA LEU A 131 0.47 25.07 10.73
C LEU A 131 1.90 25.24 11.28
N GLU A 132 2.91 24.75 10.56
CA GLU A 132 4.35 24.96 10.84
C GLU A 132 4.65 26.44 11.11
N ILE A 133 4.37 27.32 10.14
CA ILE A 133 4.60 28.76 10.26
C ILE A 133 3.86 29.36 11.46
N THR A 134 2.61 28.94 11.68
CA THR A 134 1.79 29.45 12.78
C THR A 134 2.35 29.05 14.14
N THR A 135 2.75 27.79 14.29
CA THR A 135 3.32 27.22 15.51
C THR A 135 4.71 27.81 15.79
N GLU A 136 5.57 27.92 14.78
CA GLU A 136 6.87 28.58 14.89
C GLU A 136 6.74 30.05 15.30
N THR A 137 5.79 30.77 14.70
CA THR A 137 5.54 32.17 15.04
C THR A 137 5.04 32.31 16.46
N ALA A 138 4.15 31.42 16.92
CA ALA A 138 3.65 31.42 18.29
C ALA A 138 4.79 31.14 19.30
N LEU A 139 5.60 30.11 19.05
CA LEU A 139 6.76 29.77 19.87
C LEU A 139 7.79 30.90 19.89
N SER A 140 8.06 31.50 18.74
CA SER A 140 9.02 32.59 18.61
C SER A 140 8.60 33.83 19.40
N ARG A 141 7.29 34.16 19.40
CA ARG A 141 6.73 35.26 20.20
C ARG A 141 6.77 34.98 21.70
N ILE A 142 6.50 33.74 22.11
CA ILE A 142 6.50 33.34 23.54
C ILE A 142 7.91 33.39 24.10
N LEU A 143 8.90 32.98 23.32
CA LEU A 143 10.29 32.82 23.76
C LEU A 143 11.20 34.00 23.40
N ASP A 144 10.67 35.00 22.68
CA ASP A 144 11.37 36.17 22.16
C ASP A 144 12.67 35.80 21.41
N ARG A 145 12.56 34.80 20.53
CA ARG A 145 13.67 34.24 19.75
C ARG A 145 13.16 33.53 18.51
N THR A 146 14.03 33.27 17.54
CA THR A 146 13.65 32.49 16.36
C THR A 146 13.55 31.00 16.69
N VAL A 147 12.39 30.40 16.43
CA VAL A 147 12.12 28.97 16.59
C VAL A 147 11.82 28.37 15.22
N ASP A 148 12.37 27.20 14.95
CA ASP A 148 12.28 26.49 13.66
C ASP A 148 11.90 25.03 13.91
N ILE A 149 10.91 24.50 13.19
CA ILE A 149 10.45 23.11 13.25
C ILE A 149 11.02 22.37 12.04
N SER A 150 11.77 21.32 12.33
CA SER A 150 12.55 20.63 11.31
C SER A 150 12.44 19.11 11.46
N ARG A 151 13.12 18.34 10.59
CA ARG A 151 13.17 16.87 10.67
C ARG A 151 13.78 16.42 12.00
N GLU A 152 14.66 17.24 12.52
CA GLU A 152 15.46 17.05 13.72
C GLU A 152 14.70 17.49 14.98
N GLY A 153 13.42 17.87 14.90
CA GLY A 153 12.70 18.41 16.04
C GLY A 153 12.59 19.92 16.00
N VAL A 154 12.28 20.49 17.17
CA VAL A 154 12.11 21.94 17.34
C VAL A 154 13.42 22.57 17.80
N ARG A 155 13.93 23.51 17.01
CA ARG A 155 15.19 24.22 17.24
C ARG A 155 14.95 25.65 17.66
N GLY A 156 15.95 26.26 18.30
CA GLY A 156 15.86 27.65 18.76
C GLY A 156 15.06 27.84 20.06
N LEU A 157 14.61 26.77 20.74
CA LEU A 157 13.90 26.88 22.02
C LEU A 157 14.78 27.41 23.17
N GLY A 158 16.11 27.24 23.06
CA GLY A 158 17.06 27.43 24.16
C GLY A 158 16.91 26.36 25.24
N THR A 159 17.26 26.68 26.49
CA THR A 159 17.16 25.71 27.60
C THR A 159 15.81 25.79 28.28
N ALA A 160 15.33 24.67 28.83
CA ALA A 160 14.13 24.60 29.66
C ALA A 160 14.12 25.68 30.77
N ILE A 161 15.28 25.91 31.39
CA ILE A 161 15.50 26.93 32.42
C ILE A 161 15.31 28.34 31.84
N SER A 162 15.85 28.63 30.66
CA SER A 162 15.68 29.93 30.00
C SER A 162 14.22 30.24 29.65
N SER A 163 13.42 29.20 29.45
CA SER A 163 12.00 29.30 29.12
C SER A 163 11.08 29.24 30.35
N ALA A 164 11.64 29.07 31.56
CA ALA A 164 10.90 28.93 32.81
C ALA A 164 9.97 30.13 33.08
N ARG A 165 10.42 31.36 32.78
CA ARG A 165 9.61 32.56 32.93
C ARG A 165 8.37 32.53 32.03
N ALA A 166 8.56 32.24 30.74
CA ALA A 166 7.47 32.16 29.77
C ALA A 166 6.49 31.02 30.11
N PHE A 167 7.02 29.91 30.65
CA PHE A 167 6.21 28.77 31.08
C PHE A 167 5.34 29.09 32.31
N VAL A 168 5.89 29.75 33.34
CA VAL A 168 5.17 30.07 34.59
C VAL A 168 4.22 31.25 34.42
N GLN A 169 4.63 32.28 33.68
CA GLN A 169 3.78 33.46 33.43
C GLN A 169 2.75 33.19 32.33
N GLY A 170 2.99 32.19 31.48
CA GLY A 170 2.06 31.75 30.45
C GLY A 170 0.87 31.00 31.02
N GLY A 171 -0.28 31.10 30.34
CA GLY A 171 -1.45 30.28 30.62
C GLY A 171 -1.27 28.82 30.18
N ALA A 172 -2.31 28.01 30.40
CA ALA A 172 -2.30 26.58 30.06
C ALA A 172 -1.92 26.29 28.60
N ASP A 173 -2.35 27.13 27.66
CA ASP A 173 -2.02 26.98 26.23
C ASP A 173 -0.53 27.16 25.95
N VAL A 174 0.12 28.12 26.62
CA VAL A 174 1.56 28.37 26.50
C VAL A 174 2.35 27.21 27.10
N GLN A 175 1.93 26.72 28.27
CA GLN A 175 2.56 25.56 28.91
C GLN A 175 2.44 24.31 28.04
N THR A 176 1.28 24.09 27.43
CA THR A 176 1.03 22.95 26.54
C THR A 176 1.90 23.04 25.28
N LEU A 177 1.93 24.22 24.64
CA LEU A 177 2.72 24.47 23.45
C LEU A 177 4.23 24.34 23.72
N LEU A 178 4.73 24.87 24.85
CA LEU A 178 6.13 24.72 25.24
C LEU A 178 6.47 23.28 25.60
N SER A 179 5.59 22.57 26.32
CA SER A 179 5.79 21.15 26.66
C SER A 179 5.87 20.29 25.41
N SER A 180 5.00 20.56 24.44
CA SER A 180 5.01 19.92 23.13
C SER A 180 6.32 20.19 22.38
N ALA A 181 6.74 21.46 22.29
CA ALA A 181 7.96 21.84 21.56
C ALA A 181 9.23 21.22 22.17
N PHE A 182 9.36 21.28 23.50
CA PHE A 182 10.49 20.64 24.20
C PHE A 182 10.43 19.11 24.19
N GLY A 183 9.24 18.53 24.04
CA GLY A 183 9.01 17.09 23.93
C GLY A 183 9.49 16.49 22.62
N VAL A 184 9.77 17.31 21.60
CA VAL A 184 10.20 16.86 20.28
C VAL A 184 11.58 17.42 19.96
N GLY A 185 12.60 16.64 20.30
CA GLY A 185 14.00 17.00 20.08
C GLY A 185 14.71 16.06 19.11
N SER A 186 15.98 16.36 18.87
CA SER A 186 16.76 15.70 17.83
C SER A 186 17.27 14.34 18.27
N LEU A 187 17.33 13.41 17.32
CA LEU A 187 18.01 12.13 17.45
C LEU A 187 19.45 12.19 16.93
N ARG A 188 19.93 13.36 16.49
CA ARG A 188 21.30 13.54 16.00
C ARG A 188 22.28 13.72 17.15
N GLU A 189 23.48 13.20 16.96
CA GLU A 189 24.59 13.33 17.90
C GLU A 189 24.97 14.80 18.09
N GLY A 190 24.95 15.28 19.34
CA GLY A 190 25.29 16.66 19.72
C GLY A 190 24.10 17.63 19.87
N GLU A 191 22.89 17.24 19.47
CA GLU A 191 21.66 18.03 19.71
C GLU A 191 20.91 17.51 20.95
N GLN A 192 20.08 18.35 21.59
CA GLN A 192 19.32 17.93 22.77
C GLN A 192 18.13 17.04 22.35
N PRO A 193 18.03 15.81 22.89
CA PRO A 193 16.86 14.98 22.68
C PRO A 193 15.64 15.62 23.37
N GLY A 194 14.45 15.25 22.89
CA GLY A 194 13.20 15.74 23.48
C GLY A 194 13.13 15.40 24.97
N ILE A 195 12.70 16.36 25.78
CA ILE A 195 12.53 16.17 27.23
C ILE A 195 11.07 15.88 27.55
N SER A 196 10.83 14.95 28.47
CA SER A 196 9.47 14.65 28.91
C SER A 196 8.84 15.86 29.61
N GLN A 197 7.52 15.97 29.56
CA GLN A 197 6.78 17.04 30.24
C GLN A 197 7.10 17.09 31.74
N ALA A 198 7.14 15.92 32.40
CA ALA A 198 7.51 15.83 33.82
C ALA A 198 8.91 16.40 34.07
N ARG A 199 9.88 16.05 33.22
CA ARG A 199 11.26 16.55 33.35
C ARG A 199 11.34 18.06 33.08
N LEU A 200 10.59 18.57 32.11
CA LEU A 200 10.49 20.00 31.85
C LEU A 200 9.96 20.75 33.08
N THR A 201 8.89 20.26 33.70
CA THR A 201 8.32 20.86 34.91
C THR A 201 9.31 20.83 36.08
N GLU A 202 10.05 19.73 36.26
CA GLU A 202 11.12 19.63 37.27
C GLU A 202 12.21 20.69 37.06
N LEU A 203 12.71 20.83 35.83
CA LEU A 203 13.77 21.78 35.50
C LEU A 203 13.32 23.23 35.70
N ILE A 204 12.06 23.53 35.39
CA ILE A 204 11.47 24.85 35.63
C ILE A 204 11.29 25.11 37.12
N ALA A 205 10.80 24.12 37.89
CA ALA A 205 10.59 24.25 39.33
C ALA A 205 11.89 24.49 40.12
N GLN A 206 13.06 24.16 39.56
CA GLN A 206 14.37 24.42 40.18
C GLN A 206 14.76 25.91 40.17
N VAL A 207 14.22 26.70 39.24
CA VAL A 207 14.64 28.10 39.02
C VAL A 207 13.54 29.12 39.27
N VAL A 208 12.30 28.64 39.49
CA VAL A 208 11.17 29.49 39.85
C VAL A 208 11.18 29.68 41.37
N PRO A 209 11.23 30.93 41.87
CA PRO A 209 11.17 31.18 43.31
C PRO A 209 9.88 30.60 43.88
N ARG A 210 9.99 29.64 44.80
CA ARG A 210 8.85 29.26 45.64
C ARG A 210 8.60 30.46 46.54
N GLY A 211 7.52 31.21 46.28
CA GLY A 211 7.09 32.27 47.17
C GLY A 211 7.04 31.73 48.59
N VAL A 212 7.84 32.31 49.48
CA VAL A 212 7.70 32.08 50.92
C VAL A 212 6.37 32.70 51.30
N LEU A 213 5.43 31.87 51.78
CA LEU A 213 4.18 32.33 52.39
C LEU A 213 4.46 33.09 53.69
#